data_AF-A0A0F9IN67-F1
#
_entry.id   AF-A0A0F9IN67-F1
#
_cell.length_a   1.000
_cell.length_b   1.000
_cell.length_c   1.000
_cell.angle_alpha   90.00
_cell.angle_beta   90.00
_cell.angle_gamma   90.00
#
_symmetry.space_group_name_H-M   'P 1'
#
loop_
_entity.id
_entity.type
_entity.pdbx_description
1 polymer ?
#
loop_
_entity_poly.entity_id
_entity_poly.type
_entity_poly.pdbx_seq_one_letter_code
_entity_poly.pdbx_strand_id
1 'polypeptide(L)'
;MTEWKQERPAWCPKQDCQFRRRVMDGLCGGRLPEPVPHAADFNTCRICFNDDETPDVPVLPIMFNETDLDWLRWIFDSLDGKKTSWLSGPGTIRIDNE
;
A
#
# COMPACT_ATOMS: atom_id res chain seq x y z
N MET A 1 12.84 20.16 12.35
CA MET A 1 11.76 19.36 11.72
C MET A 1 11.89 17.95 12.23
N THR A 2 10.82 17.36 12.77
CA THR A 2 10.83 15.98 13.25
C THR A 2 10.88 15.05 12.03
N GLU A 3 11.94 14.26 11.91
CA GLU A 3 12.06 13.25 10.87
C GLU A 3 10.98 12.18 11.11
N TRP A 4 10.06 12.05 10.16
CA TRP A 4 8.98 11.08 10.26
C TRP A 4 9.49 9.71 9.83
N LYS A 5 9.34 8.71 10.69
CA LYS A 5 9.73 7.32 10.43
C LYS A 5 8.51 6.48 10.07
N GLN A 6 8.69 5.57 9.11
CA GLN A 6 7.69 4.55 8.83
C GLN A 6 7.66 3.58 10.00
N GLU A 7 6.59 3.65 10.80
CA GLU A 7 6.38 2.77 11.95
C GLU A 7 5.05 2.03 11.79
N ARG A 8 5.00 0.79 12.27
CA ARG A 8 3.77 0.00 12.31
C ARG A 8 2.74 0.71 13.18
N PRO A 9 1.50 0.93 12.71
CA PRO A 9 0.47 1.53 13.55
C PRO A 9 0.01 0.58 14.67
N ALA A 10 -0.33 1.14 15.83
CA ALA A 10 -0.78 0.37 16.98
C ALA A 10 -2.10 -0.38 16.74
N TRP A 11 -2.98 0.17 15.90
CA TRP A 11 -4.27 -0.42 15.56
C TRP A 11 -4.18 -1.67 14.69
N CYS A 12 -3.09 -1.85 13.93
CA CYS A 12 -2.99 -2.98 13.01
C CYS A 12 -2.58 -4.26 13.76
N PRO A 13 -3.39 -5.33 13.74
CA PRO A 13 -3.05 -6.58 14.41
C PRO A 13 -1.97 -7.39 13.67
N LYS A 14 -1.63 -7.01 12.44
CA LYS A 14 -0.65 -7.72 11.61
C LYS A 14 0.76 -7.22 11.90
N GLN A 15 1.58 -8.07 12.52
CA GLN A 15 2.91 -7.72 13.01
C GLN A 15 3.92 -7.40 11.90
N ASP A 16 3.71 -7.98 10.72
CA ASP A 16 4.52 -7.83 9.51
C ASP A 16 4.08 -6.66 8.62
N CYS A 17 3.13 -5.83 9.06
CA CYS A 17 2.85 -4.55 8.40
C CYS A 17 4.00 -3.57 8.66
N GLN A 18 4.72 -3.19 7.60
CA GLN A 18 6.00 -2.46 7.71
C GLN A 18 5.87 -0.94 7.47
N PHE A 19 4.73 -0.45 6.98
CA PHE A 19 4.59 0.97 6.67
C PHE A 19 3.23 1.52 7.12
N ARG A 20 3.22 2.75 7.65
CA ARG A 20 2.05 3.63 7.79
C ARG A 20 2.16 4.70 6.70
N ARG A 21 1.07 5.10 6.03
CA ARG A 21 1.12 6.26 5.10
C ARG A 21 0.31 7.43 5.69
N ARG A 22 0.87 8.64 5.61
CA ARG A 22 0.29 9.87 6.16
C ARG A 22 -1.03 10.27 5.48
N VAL A 23 -1.25 9.85 4.23
CA VAL A 23 -2.41 10.27 3.44
C VAL A 23 -3.74 9.96 4.13
N MET A 24 -3.84 8.98 5.03
CA MET A 24 -5.03 8.85 5.88
C MET A 24 -4.77 8.41 7.34
N ASP A 25 -3.53 8.13 7.77
CA ASP A 25 -3.21 7.53 9.09
C ASP A 25 -3.92 6.19 9.43
N GLY A 26 -4.89 5.80 8.62
CA GLY A 26 -5.65 4.56 8.66
C GLY A 26 -5.25 3.59 7.56
N LEU A 27 -4.01 3.66 7.08
CA LEU A 27 -3.48 2.72 6.09
C LEU A 27 -2.13 2.17 6.51
N CYS A 28 -2.00 0.84 6.47
CA CYS A 28 -0.72 0.16 6.53
C CYS A 28 -0.69 -1.06 5.61
N GLY A 29 0.49 -1.58 5.32
CA GLY A 29 0.61 -2.78 4.49
C GLY A 29 1.86 -3.59 4.76
N GLY A 30 1.87 -4.79 4.21
CA GLY A 30 2.93 -5.78 4.39
C GLY A 30 2.86 -6.88 3.34
N ARG A 31 3.83 -7.80 3.38
CA ARG A 31 3.83 -8.99 2.50
C ARG A 31 2.93 -10.06 3.07
N LEU A 32 2.33 -10.87 2.21
CA LEU A 32 1.63 -12.08 2.63
C LEU A 32 2.65 -13.16 3.05
N PRO A 33 2.35 -14.00 4.05
CA PRO A 33 3.23 -15.13 4.40
C PRO A 33 3.41 -16.11 3.24
N GLU A 34 2.34 -16.30 2.47
CA GLU A 34 2.31 -17.15 1.28
C GLU A 34 1.55 -16.42 0.16
N PRO A 35 1.99 -16.55 -1.11
CA PRO A 35 1.26 -15.99 -2.23
C PRO A 35 -0.15 -16.60 -2.38
N VAL A 36 -1.14 -15.77 -2.70
CA VAL A 36 -2.54 -16.19 -2.87
C VAL A 36 -2.94 -16.03 -4.34
N PRO A 37 -3.37 -17.10 -5.04
CA PRO A 37 -3.82 -17.00 -6.43
C PRO A 37 -4.98 -16.01 -6.62
N HIS A 38 -4.89 -15.13 -7.61
CA HIS A 38 -5.94 -14.19 -8.02
C HIS A 38 -5.78 -13.81 -9.50
N ALA A 39 -6.86 -13.89 -10.29
CA ALA A 39 -6.93 -13.39 -11.68
C ALA A 39 -5.71 -13.75 -12.56
N ALA A 40 -5.35 -15.04 -12.61
CA ALA A 40 -4.21 -15.57 -13.37
C ALA A 40 -2.82 -15.15 -12.87
N ASP A 41 -2.72 -14.55 -11.69
CA ASP A 41 -1.46 -14.22 -11.01
C ASP A 41 -1.55 -14.55 -9.50
N PHE A 42 -0.57 -14.12 -8.71
CA PHE A 42 -0.52 -14.29 -7.27
C PHE A 42 -0.42 -12.95 -6.55
N ASN A 43 -1.35 -12.73 -5.63
CA ASN A 43 -1.21 -11.67 -4.64
C ASN A 43 -0.10 -12.04 -3.66
N THR A 44 0.82 -11.11 -3.43
CA THR A 44 1.97 -11.26 -2.54
C THR A 44 2.00 -10.20 -1.45
N CYS A 45 1.13 -9.19 -1.54
CA CYS A 45 1.07 -8.03 -0.68
C CYS A 45 -0.35 -7.82 -0.15
N ARG A 46 -0.46 -7.06 0.93
CA ARG A 46 -1.75 -6.63 1.48
C ARG A 46 -1.72 -5.20 1.99
N ILE A 47 -2.87 -4.54 1.94
CA ILE A 47 -3.15 -3.26 2.60
C ILE A 47 -4.27 -3.46 3.61
N CYS A 48 -4.04 -2.98 4.83
CA CYS A 48 -5.02 -2.92 5.90
C CYS A 48 -5.53 -1.48 6.04
N PHE A 49 -6.82 -1.37 6.30
CA PHE A 49 -7.50 -0.11 6.56
C PHE A 49 -7.85 -0.05 8.05
N ASN A 50 -7.68 1.13 8.64
CA ASN A 50 -8.34 1.48 9.89
C ASN A 50 -9.67 2.09 9.50
N ASP A 51 -10.74 1.30 9.59
CA ASP A 51 -12.08 1.83 9.45
C ASP A 51 -12.56 2.27 10.85
N ASP A 52 -12.57 3.57 11.09
CA ASP A 52 -13.06 4.15 12.34
C ASP A 52 -14.57 3.90 12.53
N GLU A 53 -15.31 3.52 11.48
CA GLU A 53 -16.74 3.20 11.54
C GLU A 53 -17.02 1.74 11.94
N THR A 54 -16.05 0.82 11.74
CA THR A 54 -16.20 -0.61 12.08
C THR A 54 -14.97 -1.19 12.80
N PRO A 55 -14.59 -0.67 13.98
CA PRO A 55 -13.37 -1.07 14.69
C PRO A 55 -13.31 -2.57 15.06
N ASP A 56 -14.47 -3.23 15.17
CA ASP A 56 -14.59 -4.64 15.55
C ASP A 56 -14.75 -5.60 14.35
N VAL A 57 -14.94 -5.06 13.14
CA VAL A 57 -15.01 -5.86 11.91
C VAL A 57 -13.68 -5.70 11.20
N PRO A 58 -12.86 -6.76 11.09
CA PRO A 58 -11.64 -6.64 10.30
C PRO A 58 -12.05 -6.35 8.85
N VAL A 59 -11.84 -5.12 8.39
CA VAL A 59 -11.85 -4.83 6.96
C VAL A 59 -10.85 -5.82 6.35
N LEU A 60 -11.38 -6.74 5.54
CA LEU A 60 -10.56 -7.75 4.90
C LEU A 60 -9.44 -7.01 4.16
N PRO A 61 -8.18 -7.35 4.42
CA PRO A 61 -7.09 -6.61 3.82
C PRO A 61 -7.17 -6.77 2.31
N ILE A 62 -7.07 -5.67 1.58
CA ILE A 62 -7.05 -5.74 0.12
C ILE A 62 -5.70 -6.33 -0.26
N MET A 63 -5.74 -7.39 -1.06
CA MET A 63 -4.56 -8.13 -1.49
C MET A 63 -4.18 -7.71 -2.91
N PHE A 64 -2.87 -7.63 -3.15
CA PHE A 64 -2.29 -7.12 -4.39
C PHE A 64 -1.08 -7.97 -4.77
N ASN A 65 -0.77 -8.05 -6.06
CA ASN A 65 0.56 -8.47 -6.52
C ASN A 65 1.56 -7.30 -6.40
N GLU A 66 2.82 -7.52 -6.78
CA GLU A 66 3.85 -6.47 -6.70
C GLU A 66 3.61 -5.33 -7.71
N THR A 67 3.06 -5.64 -8.88
CA THR A 67 2.77 -4.67 -9.94
C THR A 67 1.69 -3.66 -9.50
N ASP A 68 0.60 -4.14 -8.93
CA ASP A 68 -0.47 -3.31 -8.37
C ASP A 68 0.05 -2.42 -7.23
N LEU A 69 0.94 -2.97 -6.40
CA LEU A 69 1.55 -2.22 -5.30
C LEU A 69 2.44 -1.08 -5.82
N ASP A 70 3.20 -1.31 -6.90
CA ASP A 70 4.03 -0.27 -7.53
C ASP A 70 3.20 0.86 -8.15
N TRP A 71 2.04 0.53 -8.72
CA TRP A 71 1.05 1.51 -9.19
C TRP A 71 0.51 2.36 -8.04
N LEU A 72 0.09 1.74 -6.93
CA LEU A 72 -0.37 2.46 -5.74
C LEU A 72 0.73 3.36 -5.16
N ARG A 73 1.97 2.85 -5.09
CA ARG A 73 3.13 3.61 -4.61
C ARG A 73 3.39 4.83 -5.48
N TRP A 74 3.27 4.71 -6.79
CA TRP A 74 3.40 5.81 -7.74
C TRP A 74 2.35 6.91 -7.56
N ILE A 75 1.08 6.52 -7.37
CA ILE A 75 0.00 7.46 -7.09
C ILE A 75 0.32 8.25 -5.81
N PHE A 76 0.69 7.55 -4.73
CA PHE A 76 1.02 8.21 -3.47
C PHE A 76 2.26 9.10 -3.56
N ASP A 77 3.27 8.67 -4.29
CA ASP A 77 4.46 9.47 -4.56
C ASP A 77 4.14 10.77 -5.30
N SER A 78 3.25 10.71 -6.29
CA SER A 78 2.78 11.88 -7.03
C SER A 78 2.03 12.87 -6.14
N LEU A 79 1.22 12.37 -5.21
CA LEU A 79 0.51 13.19 -4.21
C LEU A 79 1.45 13.77 -3.15
N ASP A 80 2.42 12.97 -2.68
CA ASP A 80 3.37 13.35 -1.63
C ASP A 80 4.55 14.19 -2.15
N GLY A 81 4.69 14.34 -3.48
CA GLY A 81 5.87 14.95 -4.11
C GLY A 81 7.17 14.15 -3.89
N LYS A 82 7.06 12.83 -3.71
CA LYS A 82 8.18 11.92 -3.42
C LYS A 82 8.49 11.01 -4.62
N LYS A 83 9.65 10.37 -4.62
CA LYS A 83 10.06 9.39 -5.64
C LYS A 83 10.58 8.13 -4.98
N THR A 84 9.67 7.22 -4.69
CA THR A 84 9.94 5.95 -4.02
C THR A 84 9.59 4.75 -4.90
N SER A 85 8.68 4.87 -5.86
CA SER A 85 8.41 3.92 -6.95
C SER A 85 9.25 4.24 -8.19
N TRP A 86 9.55 3.22 -9.01
CA TRP A 86 10.22 3.39 -10.31
C TRP A 86 9.35 4.17 -11.30
N LEU A 87 8.03 4.03 -11.23
CA LEU A 87 7.05 4.80 -12.02
C LEU A 87 7.08 6.31 -11.67
N SER A 88 7.55 6.68 -10.47
CA SER A 88 7.66 8.08 -10.02
C SER A 88 8.88 8.81 -10.61
N GLY A 89 9.72 8.08 -11.35
CA GLY A 89 10.80 8.65 -12.14
C GLY A 89 10.28 9.47 -13.33
N PRO A 90 11.15 10.23 -14.01
CA PRO A 90 10.80 10.99 -15.22
C PRO A 90 10.47 10.10 -16.45
N GLY A 91 10.02 8.86 -16.24
CA GLY A 91 9.61 7.97 -17.30
C GLY A 91 8.36 8.52 -18.00
N THR A 92 8.39 8.59 -19.32
CA THR A 92 7.22 8.91 -20.15
C THR A 92 6.12 7.88 -19.89
N ILE A 93 5.06 8.29 -19.23
CA ILE A 93 3.81 7.53 -19.20
C ILE A 93 3.18 7.68 -20.57
N ARG A 94 3.22 6.62 -21.38
CA ARG A 94 2.38 6.52 -22.57
C ARG A 94 1.00 6.11 -22.10
N ILE A 95 0.06 7.06 -22.16
CA ILE A 95 -1.35 6.75 -22.08
C ILE A 95 -1.76 6.38 -23.49
N ASP A 96 -1.79 5.09 -23.78
CA ASP A 96 -2.39 4.59 -25.01
C ASP A 96 -3.91 4.63 -24.79
N ASN A 97 -4.58 5.62 -25.38
CA ASN A 97 -6.04 5.66 -25.40
C ASN A 97 -6.51 4.62 -26.41
N GLU A 98 -7.17 3.57 -25.94
CA GLU A 98 -8.00 2.69 -26.78
C GLU A 98 -9.28 3.41 -27.25
#